data_AF-A0A8J3Z4Y9-F1
#
_entry.id   AF-A0A8J3Z4Y9-F1
#
_cell.length_a   1.000
_cell.length_b   1.000
_cell.length_c   1.000
_cell.angle_alpha   90.00
_cell.angle_beta   90.00
_cell.angle_gamma   90.00
#
_symmetry.space_group_name_H-M   'P 1'
#
loop_
_entity.id
_entity.type
_entity.pdbx_description
1 polymer ?
#
loop_
_entity_poly.entity_id
_entity_poly.type
_entity_poly.pdbx_seq_one_letter_code
_entity_poly.pdbx_strand_id
1 'polypeptide(L)'
;MRGTVSARGLTVLGLVVGALGIGTLWASGVEFPFYPPPGLLILGAGAVFVALATWSWAPAVGAFLGLFVIAGFVLSSVASGAGTGNLTGDAGTGGVIGTVLQLVGVGVALVAGSVAARVEARRSRASR
;
A
#
# COMPACT_ATOMS: atom_id res chain seq x y z
N MET A 1 -1.74 -7.36 -28.13
CA MET A 1 -0.69 -7.62 -27.11
C MET A 1 -1.35 -7.67 -25.74
N ARG A 2 -1.56 -8.85 -25.14
CA ARG A 2 -2.02 -8.97 -23.75
C ARG A 2 -0.80 -8.89 -22.84
N GLY A 3 -0.44 -7.68 -22.41
CA GLY A 3 0.62 -7.50 -21.41
C GLY A 3 0.14 -8.11 -20.10
N THR A 4 0.66 -9.26 -19.71
CA THR A 4 0.41 -9.83 -18.39
C THR A 4 1.19 -9.01 -17.37
N VAL A 5 0.50 -8.16 -16.61
CA VAL A 5 1.13 -7.39 -15.54
C VAL A 5 1.69 -8.38 -14.51
N SER A 6 3.01 -8.34 -14.29
CA SER A 6 3.66 -9.25 -13.35
C SER A 6 3.23 -8.96 -11.91
N ALA A 7 3.30 -9.95 -11.02
CA ALA A 7 2.97 -9.75 -9.60
C ALA A 7 3.80 -8.63 -8.97
N ARG A 8 5.09 -8.50 -9.34
CA ARG A 8 5.93 -7.35 -8.96
C ARG A 8 5.36 -6.03 -9.47
N GLY A 9 4.99 -5.95 -10.74
CA GLY A 9 4.40 -4.75 -11.32
C GLY A 9 3.12 -4.33 -10.61
N LEU A 10 2.25 -5.29 -10.26
CA LEU A 10 1.06 -5.04 -9.44
C LEU A 10 1.40 -4.60 -8.03
N THR A 11 2.42 -5.17 -7.39
CA THR A 11 2.88 -4.72 -6.07
C THR A 11 3.36 -3.26 -6.13
N VAL A 12 4.21 -2.91 -7.09
CA VAL A 12 4.71 -1.54 -7.27
C VAL A 12 3.55 -0.58 -7.52
N LEU A 13 2.66 -0.93 -8.45
CA LEU A 13 1.48 -0.11 -8.76
C LEU A 13 0.60 0.10 -7.52
N GLY A 14 0.34 -0.96 -6.75
CA GLY A 14 -0.42 -0.87 -5.51
C GLY A 14 0.23 0.05 -4.48
N LEU A 15 1.55 -0.05 -4.29
CA LEU A 15 2.30 0.83 -3.39
C LEU A 15 2.24 2.29 -3.84
N VAL A 16 2.39 2.56 -5.15
CA VAL A 16 2.29 3.91 -5.71
C VAL A 16 0.89 4.48 -5.54
N VAL A 17 -0.15 3.73 -5.90
CA VAL A 17 -1.55 4.15 -5.72
C VAL A 17 -1.85 4.39 -4.24
N GLY A 18 -1.33 3.54 -3.35
CA GLY A 18 -1.44 3.71 -1.91
C GLY A 18 -0.80 5.02 -1.42
N ALA A 19 0.43 5.30 -1.88
CA ALA A 19 1.14 6.53 -1.55
C ALA A 19 0.43 7.77 -2.08
N LEU A 20 -0.11 7.72 -3.30
CA LEU A 20 -0.92 8.79 -3.89
C LEU A 20 -2.22 9.01 -3.10
N GLY A 21 -2.89 7.95 -2.64
CA GLY A 21 -4.06 8.08 -1.77
C GLY A 21 -3.75 8.84 -0.47
N ILE A 22 -2.63 8.51 0.18
CA ILE A 22 -2.14 9.24 1.36
C ILE A 22 -1.79 10.69 1.00
N GLY A 23 -1.16 10.91 -0.16
CA GLY A 23 -0.87 12.26 -0.66
C GLY A 23 -2.14 13.09 -0.86
N THR A 24 -3.19 12.49 -1.42
CA THR A 24 -4.50 13.13 -1.59
C THR A 24 -5.13 13.46 -0.23
N LEU A 25 -5.09 12.54 0.74
CA LEU A 25 -5.56 12.81 2.11
C LEU A 25 -4.87 14.03 2.70
N TRP A 26 -3.54 14.05 2.62
CA TRP A 26 -2.74 15.14 3.14
C TRP A 26 -3.02 16.46 2.40
N ALA A 27 -3.12 16.43 1.07
CA ALA A 27 -3.48 17.59 0.27
C ALA A 27 -4.91 18.11 0.54
N SER A 28 -5.83 17.23 0.97
CA SER A 28 -7.18 17.60 1.39
C SER A 28 -7.26 18.15 2.82
N GLY A 29 -6.13 18.28 3.52
CA GLY A 29 -6.07 18.89 4.85
C GLY A 29 -6.26 17.92 6.01
N VAL A 30 -6.21 16.60 5.76
CA VAL A 30 -6.20 15.62 6.86
C VAL A 30 -4.92 15.80 7.68
N GLU A 31 -5.09 16.04 8.98
CA GLU A 31 -3.97 16.23 9.89
C GLU A 31 -3.25 14.91 10.16
N PHE A 32 -1.92 14.96 10.01
CA PHE A 32 -1.03 13.87 10.40
C PHE A 32 -0.13 14.35 11.54
N PRO A 33 0.15 13.49 12.54
CA PRO A 33 1.00 13.87 13.67
C PRO A 33 2.46 14.13 13.29
N PHE A 34 2.88 13.68 12.10
CA PHE A 34 4.24 13.83 11.60
C PHE A 34 4.24 14.31 10.15
N TYR A 35 5.20 15.17 9.81
CA TYR A 35 5.39 15.73 8.48
C TYR A 35 6.76 15.33 7.89
N PRO A 36 6.81 14.80 6.64
CA PRO A 36 5.70 14.34 5.79
C PRO A 36 4.97 13.11 6.39
N PRO A 37 3.74 12.79 5.93
CA PRO A 37 3.01 11.60 6.38
C PRO A 37 3.87 10.33 6.24
N PRO A 38 4.16 9.59 7.33
CA PRO A 38 5.08 8.46 7.28
C PRO A 38 4.66 7.37 6.29
N GLY A 39 3.36 7.11 6.16
CA GLY A 39 2.84 6.12 5.21
C GLY A 39 3.15 6.46 3.75
N LEU A 40 3.16 7.75 3.38
CA LEU A 40 3.53 8.20 2.03
C LEU A 40 4.99 7.85 1.74
N LEU A 41 5.88 8.17 2.68
CA LEU A 41 7.32 7.91 2.53
C LEU A 41 7.60 6.41 2.48
N ILE A 42 6.99 5.63 3.35
CA ILE A 42 7.21 4.18 3.44
C ILE A 42 6.70 3.48 2.18
N LEU A 43 5.50 3.81 1.69
CA LEU A 43 4.96 3.21 0.47
C LEU A 43 5.75 3.64 -0.76
N GLY A 44 6.15 4.92 -0.86
CA GLY A 44 6.99 5.42 -1.95
C GLY A 44 8.37 4.76 -1.98
N ALA A 45 9.07 4.72 -0.85
CA ALA A 45 10.36 4.03 -0.72
C ALA A 45 10.22 2.52 -1.00
N GLY A 46 9.15 1.90 -0.51
CA GLY A 46 8.80 0.52 -0.79
C GLY A 46 8.59 0.26 -2.28
N ALA A 47 7.91 1.15 -2.99
CA ALA A 47 7.68 1.03 -4.43
C ALA A 47 9.00 1.07 -5.20
N VAL A 48 9.88 2.03 -4.88
CA VAL A 48 11.22 2.13 -5.47
C VAL A 48 12.04 0.87 -5.18
N PHE A 49 12.05 0.41 -3.93
CA PHE A 49 12.75 -0.80 -3.53
C PHE A 49 12.26 -2.02 -4.30
N VAL A 50 10.95 -2.27 -4.36
CA VAL A 50 10.37 -3.43 -5.05
C VAL A 50 10.60 -3.37 -6.55
N ALA A 51 10.61 -2.18 -7.15
CA ALA A 51 10.86 -1.98 -8.57
C ALA A 51 12.32 -2.27 -8.94
N LEU A 52 13.28 -1.82 -8.13
CA LEU A 52 14.71 -1.91 -8.42
C LEU A 52 15.37 -3.20 -7.93
N ALA A 53 14.85 -3.80 -6.85
CA ALA A 53 15.43 -5.02 -6.31
C ALA A 53 15.35 -6.15 -7.34
N THR A 54 16.45 -6.88 -7.56
CA THR A 54 16.45 -8.03 -8.47
C THR A 54 16.02 -9.33 -7.78
N TRP A 55 15.91 -9.30 -6.44
CA TRP A 55 15.56 -10.48 -5.65
C TRP A 55 14.09 -10.87 -5.76
N SER A 56 13.85 -12.18 -5.91
CA SER A 56 12.52 -12.77 -6.06
C SER A 56 11.61 -12.56 -4.84
N TRP A 57 12.17 -12.38 -3.64
CA TRP A 57 11.42 -12.12 -2.41
C TRP A 57 11.01 -10.64 -2.23
N ALA A 58 11.54 -9.70 -3.02
CA ALA A 58 11.28 -8.27 -2.82
C ALA A 58 9.78 -7.89 -2.79
N PRO A 59 8.89 -8.45 -3.62
CA PRO A 59 7.45 -8.15 -3.53
C PRO A 59 6.81 -8.48 -2.17
N ALA A 60 7.39 -9.39 -1.38
CA ALA A 60 6.94 -9.68 -0.03
C ALA A 60 7.06 -8.46 0.90
N VAL A 61 8.06 -7.61 0.68
CA VAL A 61 8.20 -6.33 1.39
C VAL A 61 7.00 -5.44 1.09
N GLY A 62 6.62 -5.33 -0.18
CA GLY A 62 5.43 -4.56 -0.57
C GLY A 62 4.15 -5.07 0.10
N ALA A 63 4.02 -6.39 0.28
CA ALA A 63 2.91 -6.95 1.03
C ALA A 63 2.92 -6.56 2.51
N PHE A 64 4.08 -6.66 3.16
CA PHE A 64 4.25 -6.26 4.55
C PHE A 64 3.94 -4.76 4.75
N LEU A 65 4.43 -3.90 3.86
CA LEU A 65 4.16 -2.46 3.91
C LEU A 65 2.68 -2.13 3.71
N GLY A 66 2.01 -2.82 2.79
CA GLY A 66 0.56 -2.69 2.61
C GLY A 66 -0.21 -3.08 3.87
N LEU A 67 0.17 -4.19 4.51
CA LEU A 67 -0.43 -4.64 5.77
C LEU A 67 -0.20 -3.62 6.90
N PHE A 68 1.00 -3.08 7.01
CA PHE A 68 1.33 -2.06 8.01
C PHE A 68 0.43 -0.82 7.89
N VAL A 69 0.20 -0.34 6.67
CA VAL A 69 -0.69 0.82 6.44
C VAL A 69 -2.15 0.48 6.72
N ILE A 70 -2.62 -0.72 6.39
CA ILE A 70 -3.97 -1.18 6.76
C ILE A 70 -4.12 -1.22 8.28
N ALA A 71 -3.12 -1.76 9.01
CA ALA A 71 -3.14 -1.78 10.45
C ALA A 71 -3.18 -0.37 11.05
N GLY A 72 -2.41 0.57 10.49
CA GLY A 72 -2.48 1.99 10.86
C GLY A 72 -3.88 2.58 10.65
N PHE A 73 -4.50 2.33 9.49
CA PHE A 73 -5.88 2.76 9.20
C PHE A 73 -6.89 2.20 10.20
N VAL A 74 -6.82 0.90 10.50
CA VAL A 74 -7.71 0.26 11.48
C VAL A 74 -7.50 0.84 12.87
N LEU A 75 -6.25 1.03 13.29
CA LEU A 75 -5.94 1.60 14.59
C LEU A 75 -6.47 3.03 14.72
N SER A 76 -6.28 3.87 13.69
CA SER A 76 -6.87 5.21 13.65
C SER A 76 -8.40 5.19 13.65
N SER A 77 -9.02 4.19 13.01
CA SER A 77 -10.49 4.04 13.02
C SER A 77 -11.01 3.67 14.40
N VAL A 78 -10.34 2.74 15.10
CA VAL A 78 -10.77 2.28 16.43
C VAL A 78 -10.43 3.30 17.53
N ALA A 79 -9.26 3.94 17.46
CA ALA A 79 -8.78 4.84 18.50
C ALA A 79 -9.43 6.23 18.46
N SER A 80 -9.69 6.77 17.28
CA SER A 80 -10.21 8.14 17.13
C SER A 80 -11.38 8.28 16.16
N GLY A 81 -11.82 7.20 15.51
CA GLY A 81 -12.84 7.26 14.46
C GLY A 81 -12.36 7.89 13.15
N ALA A 82 -11.14 8.45 13.10
CA ALA A 82 -10.68 9.26 11.98
C ALA A 82 -10.58 8.47 10.66
N GLY A 83 -10.18 7.20 10.72
CA GLY A 83 -10.10 6.37 9.51
C GLY A 83 -11.46 6.17 8.85
N THR A 84 -12.49 5.81 9.63
CA THR A 84 -13.86 5.70 9.13
C THR A 84 -14.49 7.06 8.83
N GLY A 85 -14.16 8.10 9.59
CA GLY A 85 -14.61 9.49 9.35
C GLY A 85 -14.20 10.00 7.97
N ASN A 86 -12.97 9.68 7.53
CA ASN A 86 -12.52 10.02 6.18
C ASN A 86 -13.33 9.30 5.09
N LEU A 87 -13.88 8.11 5.36
CA LEU A 87 -14.74 7.39 4.43
C LEU A 87 -16.19 7.90 4.43
N THR A 88 -16.67 8.43 5.56
CA THR A 88 -18.02 9.01 5.68
C THR A 88 -18.10 10.45 5.20
N GLY A 89 -16.97 11.07 4.89
CA GLY A 89 -16.89 12.41 4.30
C GLY A 89 -16.56 13.51 5.31
N ASP A 90 -16.15 13.17 6.53
CA ASP A 90 -15.80 14.15 7.57
C ASP A 90 -14.59 15.00 7.13
N ALA A 91 -13.68 14.41 6.35
CA ALA A 91 -12.56 15.08 5.70
C ALA A 91 -12.87 15.57 4.27
N GLY A 92 -14.15 15.68 3.92
CA GLY A 92 -14.62 16.07 2.59
C GLY A 92 -14.37 15.03 1.50
N THR A 93 -14.73 15.38 0.25
CA THR A 93 -14.61 14.48 -0.90
C THR A 93 -13.16 14.05 -1.17
N GLY A 94 -12.19 14.94 -0.93
CA GLY A 94 -10.76 14.62 -1.03
C GLY A 94 -10.34 13.54 -0.04
N GLY A 95 -10.85 13.60 1.20
CA GLY A 95 -10.60 12.60 2.22
C GLY A 95 -11.16 11.21 1.85
N VAL A 96 -12.36 11.17 1.26
CA VAL A 96 -12.96 9.90 0.79
C VAL A 96 -12.13 9.31 -0.34
N ILE A 97 -11.83 10.11 -1.37
CA ILE A 97 -11.05 9.66 -2.54
C ILE A 97 -9.67 9.17 -2.10
N GLY A 98 -8.98 9.95 -1.27
CA GLY A 98 -7.65 9.60 -0.77
C GLY A 98 -7.66 8.32 0.04
N THR A 99 -8.66 8.12 0.90
CA THR A 99 -8.80 6.88 1.68
C THR A 99 -9.09 5.67 0.79
N VAL A 100 -9.99 5.80 -0.19
CA VAL A 100 -10.31 4.71 -1.12
C VAL A 100 -9.07 4.34 -1.95
N LEU A 101 -8.36 5.32 -2.50
CA LEU A 101 -7.12 5.08 -3.24
C LEU A 101 -6.07 4.42 -2.36
N GLN A 102 -5.90 4.90 -1.12
CA GLN A 102 -4.98 4.31 -0.16
C GLN A 102 -5.31 2.83 0.05
N LEU A 103 -6.54 2.52 0.44
CA LEU A 103 -6.98 1.16 0.80
C LEU A 103 -6.91 0.19 -0.39
N VAL A 104 -7.35 0.62 -1.58
CA VAL A 104 -7.26 -0.18 -2.80
C VAL A 104 -5.80 -0.43 -3.16
N GLY A 105 -4.96 0.61 -3.14
CA GLY A 105 -3.54 0.50 -3.46
C GLY A 105 -2.81 -0.49 -2.54
N VAL A 106 -2.93 -0.30 -1.23
CA VAL A 106 -2.27 -1.20 -0.25
C VAL A 106 -2.85 -2.61 -0.28
N GLY A 107 -4.15 -2.77 -0.57
CA GLY A 107 -4.80 -4.07 -0.76
C GLY A 107 -4.22 -4.83 -1.96
N VAL A 108 -4.06 -4.15 -3.11
CA VAL A 108 -3.42 -4.72 -4.29
C VAL A 108 -1.97 -5.11 -3.99
N ALA A 109 -1.21 -4.24 -3.31
CA ALA A 109 0.17 -4.52 -2.93
C ALA A 109 0.29 -5.76 -2.02
N LEU A 110 -0.61 -5.86 -1.02
CA LEU A 110 -0.71 -7.00 -0.11
C LEU A 110 -0.98 -8.30 -0.84
N VAL A 111 -1.99 -8.34 -1.71
CA VAL A 111 -2.36 -9.55 -2.45
C VAL A 111 -1.26 -9.95 -3.42
N ALA A 112 -0.82 -9.03 -4.28
CA ALA A 112 0.18 -9.32 -5.31
C ALA A 112 1.53 -9.73 -4.70
N GLY A 113 1.98 -9.02 -3.66
CA GLY A 113 3.22 -9.32 -2.96
C GLY A 113 3.18 -10.68 -2.25
N SER A 114 2.04 -11.02 -1.63
CA SER A 114 1.84 -12.33 -0.99
C SER A 114 1.81 -13.47 -1.99
N VAL A 115 1.17 -13.29 -3.15
CA VAL A 115 1.15 -14.29 -4.23
C VAL A 115 2.57 -14.52 -4.75
N ALA A 116 3.32 -13.46 -5.03
CA ALA A 116 4.71 -13.56 -5.48
C ALA A 116 5.58 -14.33 -4.47
N ALA A 117 5.46 -14.01 -3.18
CA ALA A 117 6.18 -14.69 -2.11
C ALA A 117 5.85 -16.19 -2.04
N ARG A 118 4.57 -16.56 -2.19
CA ARG A 118 4.14 -17.97 -2.18
C ARG A 118 4.65 -18.74 -3.39
N VAL A 119 4.67 -18.13 -4.57
CA VAL A 119 5.20 -18.77 -5.78
C VAL A 119 6.69 -19.05 -5.60
N GLU A 120 7.44 -18.10 -5.04
CA GLU A 120 8.87 -18.27 -4.80
C GLU A 120 9.15 -19.36 -3.76
N ALA A 121 8.43 -19.35 -2.63
CA ALA A 121 8.58 -20.38 -1.59
C ALA A 121 8.31 -21.80 -2.13
N ARG A 122 7.38 -21.95 -3.08
CA ARG A 122 7.12 -23.22 -3.76
C ARG A 122 8.28 -23.64 -4.67
N ARG A 123 8.87 -22.69 -5.41
CA ARG A 123 10.03 -22.96 -6.28
C ARG A 123 11.26 -23.40 -5.46
N SER A 124 11.57 -22.72 -4.36
CA SER A 124 12.71 -23.06 -3.52
C SER A 124 12.58 -24.41 -2.80
N ARG A 125 11.35 -24.90 -2.59
CA ARG A 125 11.09 -26.23 -2.03
C ARG A 125 11.22 -27.35 -3.07
N ALA A 126 10.92 -27.07 -4.34
CA ALA A 126 11.02 -28.06 -5.42
C ALA A 126 12.46 -28.27 -5.93
N SER A 127 13.38 -27.34 -5.62
CA SER A 127 14.80 -27.44 -5.98
C SER A 127 15.67 -28.05 -4.87
N ARG A 128 15.07 -28.50 -3.76
CA ARG A 128 15.72 -29.24 -2.68
C ARG A 128 15.28 -30.69 -2.73
#